data_AF-A0A1M5HE29-F1
#
_entry.id   AF-A0A1M5HE29-F1
#
_cell.length_a   1.000
_cell.length_b   1.000
_cell.length_c   1.000
_cell.angle_alpha   90.00
_cell.angle_beta   90.00
_cell.angle_gamma   90.00
#
_symmetry.space_group_name_H-M   'P 1'
#
loop_
_entity.id
_entity.type
_entity.pdbx_description
1 polymer ?
#
loop_
_entity_poly.entity_id
_entity_poly.type
_entity_poly.pdbx_seq_one_letter_code
_entity_poly.pdbx_strand_id
1 'polypeptide(L)'
;MKNLIVIIIALFTFNNIQAQGIMKDPVSFKLKNGVEVIVAENSGMGKVLAAVKMDGTELGTNEVLTTALENGLNEGSKIAFASNVKDFGPKVSLIADEVHVSADTEDFDGAFMVMANALKSPVMNKGNIAPAKTYITIAGDITVAQAKALAKKAFGEWKESRVTELAK
;
A
#
# COMPACT_ATOMS: atom_id res chain seq x y z
N MET A 1 -2.73 -64.19 18.30
CA MET A 1 -1.46 -63.47 18.57
C MET A 1 -0.81 -63.23 17.21
N LYS A 2 -0.43 -62.05 16.74
CA LYS A 2 -0.53 -60.67 17.21
C LYS A 2 -0.16 -59.86 15.95
N ASN A 3 -0.99 -58.90 15.55
CA ASN A 3 -0.73 -58.01 14.42
C ASN A 3 0.63 -57.32 14.59
N LEU A 4 1.44 -57.26 13.53
CA LEU A 4 2.59 -56.37 13.48
C LEU A 4 2.62 -55.66 12.13
N ILE A 5 1.81 -54.62 12.01
CA ILE A 5 1.99 -53.58 11.00
C ILE A 5 3.09 -52.67 11.53
N VAL A 6 4.25 -52.67 10.87
CA VAL A 6 5.35 -51.74 11.14
C VAL A 6 5.01 -50.42 10.45
N ILE A 7 4.52 -49.45 11.22
CA ILE A 7 4.35 -48.07 10.76
C ILE A 7 5.69 -47.35 10.95
N ILE A 8 6.39 -47.09 9.86
CA ILE A 8 7.54 -46.18 9.85
C ILE A 8 7.00 -44.76 10.02
N ILE A 9 7.05 -44.24 11.25
CA ILE A 9 6.83 -42.82 11.52
C ILE A 9 8.13 -42.11 11.13
N ALA A 10 8.17 -41.55 9.92
CA ALA A 10 9.16 -40.56 9.58
C ALA A 10 8.94 -39.34 10.50
N LEU A 11 9.84 -39.15 11.47
CA LEU A 11 9.94 -37.95 12.28
C LEU A 11 10.29 -36.78 11.35
N PHE A 12 9.27 -36.12 10.79
CA PHE A 12 9.43 -34.76 10.32
C PHE A 12 9.63 -33.89 11.57
N THR A 13 10.90 -33.65 11.91
CA THR A 13 11.26 -32.54 12.78
C THR A 13 10.88 -31.26 12.03
N PHE A 14 9.71 -30.72 12.34
CA PHE A 14 9.36 -29.37 11.94
C PHE A 14 10.31 -28.43 12.67
N ASN A 15 11.36 -27.99 11.98
CA ASN A 15 11.98 -26.73 12.33
C ASN A 15 10.85 -25.70 12.23
N ASN A 16 10.41 -25.18 13.37
CA ASN A 16 9.54 -24.02 13.41
C ASN A 16 10.32 -22.84 12.85
N ILE A 17 10.30 -22.68 11.53
CA ILE A 17 10.59 -21.40 10.90
C ILE A 17 9.42 -20.52 11.33
N GLN A 18 9.63 -19.70 12.36
CA GLN A 18 8.66 -18.67 12.75
C GLN A 18 8.62 -17.60 11.66
N ALA A 19 7.94 -17.88 10.57
CA ALA A 19 7.65 -16.93 9.50
C ALA A 19 6.15 -16.65 9.49
N GLN A 20 5.67 -16.06 10.59
CA GLN A 20 4.41 -15.34 10.69
C GLN A 20 4.49 -14.55 12.00
N GLY A 21 4.84 -13.28 11.90
CA GLY A 21 4.44 -12.33 12.94
C GLY A 21 2.95 -12.47 13.22
N ILE A 22 2.54 -12.24 14.46
CA ILE A 22 1.12 -12.28 14.81
C ILE A 22 0.45 -11.08 14.12
N MET A 23 -0.13 -11.33 12.94
CA MET A 23 -0.99 -10.37 12.27
C MET A 23 -2.22 -10.14 13.14
N LYS A 24 -2.45 -8.89 13.53
CA LYS A 24 -3.60 -8.50 14.36
C LYS A 24 -4.85 -8.37 13.49
N ASP A 25 -6.00 -8.47 14.15
CA ASP A 25 -7.29 -8.18 13.51
C ASP A 25 -7.26 -6.77 12.89
N PRO A 26 -7.76 -6.58 11.65
CA PRO A 26 -7.74 -5.30 10.99
C PRO A 26 -8.54 -4.23 11.75
N VAL A 27 -7.97 -3.03 11.85
CA VAL A 27 -8.63 -1.84 12.41
C VAL A 27 -8.96 -0.87 11.28
N SER A 28 -10.23 -0.50 11.15
CA SER A 28 -10.69 0.54 10.22
C SER A 28 -10.93 1.88 10.91
N PHE A 29 -10.59 2.98 10.25
CA PHE A 29 -10.99 4.33 10.65
C PHE A 29 -11.16 5.23 9.42
N LYS A 30 -11.91 6.33 9.60
CA LYS A 30 -12.09 7.35 8.56
C LYS A 30 -11.31 8.63 8.89
N LEU A 31 -10.67 9.22 7.87
CA LEU A 31 -10.11 10.58 7.95
C LEU A 31 -11.24 11.61 7.86
N LYS A 32 -10.95 12.88 8.22
CA LYS A 32 -11.95 13.96 8.23
C LYS A 32 -12.56 14.23 6.85
N ASN A 33 -11.83 13.96 5.77
CA ASN A 33 -12.27 14.11 4.39
C ASN A 33 -12.96 12.86 3.82
N GLY A 34 -13.20 11.84 4.65
CA GLY A 34 -13.98 10.65 4.29
C GLY A 34 -13.16 9.46 3.78
N VAL A 35 -11.85 9.62 3.54
CA VAL A 35 -10.95 8.51 3.18
C VAL A 35 -11.04 7.43 4.26
N GLU A 36 -11.33 6.20 3.86
CA GLU A 36 -11.37 5.05 4.76
C GLU A 36 -10.03 4.32 4.75
N VAL A 37 -9.52 4.02 5.94
CA VAL A 37 -8.21 3.39 6.12
C VAL A 37 -8.38 2.12 6.94
N ILE A 38 -7.92 1.00 6.40
CA ILE A 38 -7.95 -0.33 7.01
C ILE A 38 -6.51 -0.75 7.26
N VAL A 39 -6.18 -1.05 8.52
CA VAL A 39 -4.83 -1.38 8.94
C VAL A 39 -4.78 -2.76 9.55
N ALA A 40 -3.96 -3.64 8.98
CA ALA A 40 -3.65 -4.94 9.56
C ALA A 40 -2.19 -4.94 10.04
N GLU A 41 -2.02 -4.58 11.31
CA GLU A 41 -0.72 -4.50 11.97
C GLU A 41 -0.07 -5.90 12.06
N ASN A 42 1.22 -5.96 11.73
CA ASN A 42 2.07 -7.12 11.91
C ASN A 42 3.43 -6.69 12.50
N SER A 43 4.27 -7.66 12.87
CA SER A 43 5.65 -7.45 13.27
C SER A 43 6.55 -8.60 12.79
N GLY A 44 7.75 -8.30 12.29
CA GLY A 44 8.71 -9.30 11.86
C GLY A 44 8.63 -9.69 10.36
N MET A 45 7.84 -8.99 9.54
CA MET A 45 7.88 -9.10 8.08
C MET A 45 9.04 -8.31 7.46
N GLY A 46 9.58 -7.31 8.17
CA GLY A 46 10.56 -6.34 7.65
C GLY A 46 10.01 -5.43 6.54
N LYS A 47 8.72 -5.51 6.24
CA LYS A 47 8.08 -4.84 5.11
C LYS A 47 6.70 -4.31 5.48
N VAL A 48 6.29 -3.30 4.75
CA VAL A 48 4.93 -2.76 4.78
C VAL A 48 4.40 -2.67 3.37
N LEU A 49 3.14 -3.01 3.20
CA LEU A 49 2.39 -2.98 1.95
C LEU A 49 1.20 -2.06 2.14
N ALA A 50 0.87 -1.31 1.09
CA ALA A 50 -0.40 -0.59 1.02
C ALA A 50 -1.00 -0.66 -0.38
N ALA A 51 -2.32 -0.57 -0.43
CA ALA A 51 -3.07 -0.38 -1.66
C ALA A 51 -4.05 0.78 -1.48
N VAL A 52 -4.18 1.60 -2.52
CA VAL A 52 -5.15 2.69 -2.57
C VAL A 52 -6.10 2.44 -3.71
N LYS A 53 -7.39 2.31 -3.38
CA LYS A 53 -8.50 2.20 -4.32
C LYS A 53 -9.30 3.50 -4.34
N MET A 54 -9.73 3.93 -5.52
CA MET A 54 -10.61 5.10 -5.69
C MET A 54 -11.86 4.73 -6.48
N ASP A 55 -12.96 4.46 -5.79
CA ASP A 55 -14.20 4.05 -6.43
C ASP A 55 -14.79 5.18 -7.30
N GLY A 56 -14.95 4.90 -8.60
CA GLY A 56 -15.51 5.84 -9.56
C GLY A 56 -14.54 6.90 -10.08
N THR A 57 -13.24 6.77 -9.77
CA THR A 57 -12.17 7.54 -10.40
C THR A 57 -11.42 6.65 -11.39
N GLU A 58 -11.34 7.08 -12.64
CA GLU A 58 -10.51 6.39 -13.63
C GLU A 58 -9.04 6.77 -13.42
N LEU A 59 -8.20 5.76 -13.19
CA LEU A 59 -6.76 5.93 -13.03
C LEU A 59 -6.03 5.89 -14.37
N GLY A 60 -4.84 6.51 -14.42
CA GLY A 60 -3.92 6.45 -15.56
C GLY A 60 -3.36 5.04 -15.80
N THR A 61 -2.30 4.90 -16.60
CA THR A 61 -1.60 3.62 -16.81
C THR A 61 -0.38 3.49 -15.89
N ASN A 62 0.28 2.34 -15.87
CA ASN A 62 1.57 2.18 -15.18
C ASN A 62 2.65 3.13 -15.72
N GLU A 63 2.63 3.45 -17.01
CA GLU A 63 3.55 4.43 -17.62
C GLU A 63 3.30 5.84 -17.06
N VAL A 64 2.02 6.23 -16.97
CA VAL A 64 1.63 7.51 -16.37
C VAL A 64 1.97 7.56 -14.88
N LEU A 65 1.83 6.43 -14.18
CA LEU A 65 2.24 6.29 -12.78
C LEU A 65 3.73 6.55 -12.61
N THR A 66 4.60 5.97 -13.45
CA THR A 66 6.05 6.26 -13.42
C THR A 66 6.33 7.75 -13.56
N THR A 67 5.74 8.42 -14.56
CA THR A 67 5.87 9.87 -14.74
C THR A 67 5.33 10.67 -13.55
N ALA A 68 4.20 10.26 -12.97
CA ALA A 68 3.61 10.93 -11.82
C ALA A 68 4.47 10.78 -10.55
N LEU A 69 5.12 9.64 -10.38
CA LEU A 69 6.06 9.39 -9.30
C LEU A 69 7.31 10.26 -9.45
N GLU A 70 7.88 10.33 -10.65
CA GLU A 70 9.02 11.21 -10.96
C GLU A 70 8.70 12.68 -10.63
N ASN A 71 7.50 13.16 -11.02
CA ASN A 71 7.03 14.50 -10.68
C ASN A 71 6.71 14.68 -9.19
N GLY A 72 6.34 13.60 -8.50
CA GLY A 72 5.98 13.58 -7.09
C GLY A 72 7.19 13.53 -6.14
N LEU A 73 8.39 13.27 -6.68
CA LEU A 73 9.66 13.40 -5.96
C LEU A 73 9.94 14.89 -5.75
N ASN A 74 9.67 15.40 -4.54
CA ASN A 74 10.24 16.68 -4.12
C ASN A 74 11.77 16.55 -4.13
N GLU A 75 12.52 17.63 -4.42
CA GLU A 75 14.00 17.66 -4.48
C GLU A 75 14.73 17.10 -3.22
N GLY A 76 14.02 16.81 -2.12
CA GLY A 76 14.55 16.19 -0.90
C GLY A 76 14.15 14.72 -0.63
N SER A 77 13.22 14.12 -1.39
CA SER A 77 12.83 12.70 -1.20
C SER A 77 13.69 11.81 -2.09
N LYS A 78 14.79 11.28 -1.57
CA LYS A 78 15.72 10.39 -2.31
C LYS A 78 15.18 8.95 -2.42
N ILE A 79 13.90 8.77 -2.73
CA ILE A 79 13.32 7.44 -2.94
C ILE A 79 13.47 7.07 -4.41
N ALA A 80 14.27 6.03 -4.68
CA ALA A 80 14.35 5.41 -6.00
C ALA A 80 13.44 4.18 -6.02
N PHE A 81 12.36 4.23 -6.79
CA PHE A 81 11.49 3.08 -6.97
C PHE A 81 12.19 2.02 -7.84
N ALA A 82 12.12 0.78 -7.40
CA ALA A 82 12.53 -0.38 -8.16
C ALA A 82 11.73 -0.48 -9.47
N SER A 83 12.44 -0.59 -10.59
CA SER A 83 11.82 -0.71 -11.92
C SER A 83 11.59 -2.17 -12.33
N ASN A 84 12.26 -3.11 -11.67
CA ASN A 84 12.15 -4.54 -11.96
C ASN A 84 11.88 -5.39 -10.71
N VAL A 85 11.36 -6.61 -10.94
CA VAL A 85 11.04 -7.57 -9.87
C VAL A 85 12.26 -7.95 -9.03
N LYS A 86 13.45 -7.97 -9.66
CA LYS A 86 14.73 -8.35 -9.04
C LYS A 86 15.37 -7.23 -8.22
N ASP A 87 14.89 -6.00 -8.37
CA ASP A 87 15.46 -4.87 -7.65
C ASP A 87 14.99 -4.94 -6.20
N PHE A 88 15.94 -4.66 -5.30
CA PHE A 88 15.69 -4.43 -3.89
C PHE A 88 15.34 -2.95 -3.71
N GLY A 89 14.23 -2.66 -3.03
CA GLY A 89 13.78 -1.29 -2.78
C GLY A 89 12.26 -1.13 -2.92
N PRO A 90 11.75 0.09 -2.68
CA PRO A 90 10.33 0.40 -2.80
C PRO A 90 9.78 0.08 -4.18
N LYS A 91 8.63 -0.60 -4.23
CA LYS A 91 7.93 -0.96 -5.47
C LYS A 91 6.57 -0.32 -5.46
N VAL A 92 6.14 0.16 -6.62
CA VAL A 92 4.82 0.75 -6.82
C VAL A 92 4.26 0.32 -8.16
N SER A 93 2.97 0.00 -8.19
CA SER A 93 2.31 -0.54 -9.38
C SER A 93 0.83 -0.23 -9.37
N LEU A 94 0.28 0.07 -10.53
CA LEU A 94 -1.16 0.09 -10.77
C LEU A 94 -1.62 -1.29 -11.23
N ILE A 95 -2.59 -1.86 -10.52
CA ILE A 95 -3.25 -3.13 -10.84
C ILE A 95 -4.75 -2.85 -10.84
N ALA A 96 -5.41 -3.03 -11.99
CA ALA A 96 -6.79 -2.62 -12.19
C ALA A 96 -7.02 -1.14 -11.79
N ASP A 97 -7.83 -0.90 -10.76
CA ASP A 97 -8.19 0.40 -10.19
C ASP A 97 -7.52 0.68 -8.83
N GLU A 98 -6.44 -0.05 -8.51
CA GLU A 98 -5.68 0.08 -7.27
C GLU A 98 -4.20 0.40 -7.53
N VAL A 99 -3.68 1.40 -6.81
CA VAL A 99 -2.24 1.66 -6.76
C VAL A 99 -1.67 1.03 -5.51
N HIS A 100 -0.74 0.09 -5.72
CA HIS A 100 -0.04 -0.62 -4.67
C HIS A 100 1.34 -0.02 -4.44
N VAL A 101 1.77 0.02 -3.18
CA VAL A 101 3.14 0.31 -2.79
C VAL A 101 3.61 -0.74 -1.78
N SER A 102 4.86 -1.17 -1.91
CA SER A 102 5.52 -2.03 -0.93
C SER A 102 6.95 -1.58 -0.73
N ALA A 103 7.43 -1.62 0.50
CA ALA A 103 8.80 -1.25 0.82
C ALA A 103 9.25 -1.96 2.11
N ASP A 104 10.55 -1.93 2.37
CA ASP A 104 11.07 -2.20 3.70
C ASP A 104 10.58 -1.13 4.68
N THR A 105 10.43 -1.50 5.96
CA THR A 105 9.83 -0.62 6.98
C THR A 105 10.50 0.76 7.06
N GLU A 106 11.81 0.83 6.81
CA GLU A 106 12.59 2.07 6.83
C GLU A 106 12.29 3.03 5.67
N ASP A 107 11.92 2.51 4.50
CA ASP A 107 11.64 3.29 3.29
C ASP A 107 10.15 3.55 3.07
N PHE A 108 9.28 2.81 3.76
CA PHE A 108 7.84 2.79 3.49
C PHE A 108 7.18 4.16 3.63
N ASP A 109 7.49 4.93 4.68
CA ASP A 109 6.93 6.26 4.88
C ASP A 109 7.21 7.18 3.69
N GLY A 110 8.43 7.15 3.16
CA GLY A 110 8.84 7.92 1.98
C GLY A 110 8.12 7.45 0.72
N ALA A 111 8.13 6.13 0.47
CA ALA A 111 7.50 5.53 -0.69
C ALA A 111 5.98 5.80 -0.72
N PHE A 112 5.30 5.66 0.41
CA PHE A 112 3.88 5.93 0.55
C PHE A 112 3.54 7.40 0.32
N MET A 113 4.37 8.33 0.81
CA MET A 113 4.17 9.76 0.58
C MET A 113 4.33 10.15 -0.89
N VAL A 114 5.32 9.58 -1.59
CA VAL A 114 5.51 9.84 -3.04
C VAL A 114 4.36 9.25 -3.85
N MET A 115 3.93 8.01 -3.54
CA MET A 115 2.73 7.41 -4.15
C MET A 115 1.49 8.28 -3.92
N ALA A 116 1.28 8.77 -2.71
CA ALA A 116 0.15 9.64 -2.41
C ALA A 116 0.19 10.93 -3.22
N ASN A 117 1.35 11.56 -3.39
CA ASN A 117 1.49 12.75 -4.22
C ASN A 117 1.22 12.46 -5.71
N ALA A 118 1.70 11.32 -6.22
CA ALA A 118 1.41 10.86 -7.57
C ALA A 118 -0.11 10.69 -7.78
N LEU A 119 -0.81 10.00 -6.86
CA LEU A 119 -2.26 9.79 -6.90
C LEU A 119 -3.08 11.08 -6.85
N LYS A 120 -2.60 12.09 -6.14
CA LYS A 120 -3.24 13.42 -6.06
C LYS A 120 -3.02 14.26 -7.33
N SER A 121 -2.08 13.86 -8.19
CA SER A 121 -1.75 14.59 -9.41
C SER A 121 -2.84 14.46 -10.48
N PRO A 122 -3.18 15.53 -11.22
CA PRO A 122 -4.20 15.49 -12.27
C PRO A 122 -3.85 14.52 -13.41
N VAL A 123 -2.58 14.20 -13.63
CA VAL A 123 -2.18 13.20 -14.64
C VAL A 123 -2.61 11.78 -14.26
N MET A 124 -2.75 11.50 -12.95
CA MET A 124 -3.13 10.16 -12.46
C MET A 124 -4.64 9.97 -12.33
N ASN A 125 -5.35 10.98 -11.83
CA ASN A 125 -6.78 10.89 -11.53
C ASN A 125 -7.67 11.63 -12.53
N LYS A 126 -7.10 12.10 -13.65
CA LYS A 126 -7.77 12.91 -14.68
C LYS A 126 -8.52 14.13 -14.11
N GLY A 127 -8.07 14.64 -12.97
CA GLY A 127 -8.66 15.76 -12.23
C GLY A 127 -9.95 15.44 -11.46
N ASN A 128 -10.38 14.18 -11.43
CA ASN A 128 -11.58 13.72 -10.73
C ASN A 128 -11.22 12.98 -9.45
N ILE A 129 -11.46 13.65 -8.33
CA ILE A 129 -11.06 13.20 -7.00
C ILE A 129 -12.25 13.27 -6.07
N ALA A 130 -12.59 12.15 -5.45
CA ALA A 130 -13.55 12.07 -4.36
C ALA A 130 -12.91 11.36 -3.16
N PRO A 131 -12.30 12.10 -2.21
CA PRO A 131 -11.59 11.48 -1.08
C PRO A 131 -12.49 10.56 -0.24
N ALA A 132 -13.78 10.88 -0.15
CA ALA A 132 -14.79 10.05 0.52
C ALA A 132 -15.08 8.70 -0.15
N LYS A 133 -14.59 8.48 -1.38
CA LYS A 133 -14.66 7.21 -2.12
C LYS A 133 -13.29 6.54 -2.23
N THR A 134 -12.33 6.96 -1.42
CA THR A 134 -10.99 6.38 -1.38
C THR A 134 -10.85 5.43 -0.20
N TYR A 135 -10.31 4.26 -0.48
CA TYR A 135 -9.99 3.23 0.52
C TYR A 135 -8.50 2.96 0.50
N ILE A 136 -7.89 2.94 1.67
CA ILE A 136 -6.47 2.65 1.86
C ILE A 136 -6.37 1.39 2.70
N THR A 137 -5.74 0.34 2.19
CA THR A 137 -5.34 -0.80 3.00
C THR A 137 -3.85 -0.68 3.33
N ILE A 138 -3.46 -0.96 4.57
CA ILE A 138 -2.07 -0.96 5.02
C ILE A 138 -1.85 -2.23 5.84
N ALA A 139 -0.83 -3.02 5.50
CA ALA A 139 -0.50 -4.25 6.21
C ALA A 139 1.02 -4.45 6.30
N GLY A 140 1.49 -5.01 7.41
CA GLY A 140 2.91 -5.31 7.62
C GLY A 140 3.45 -4.72 8.92
N ASP A 141 4.76 -4.50 8.97
CA ASP A 141 5.50 -4.04 10.15
C ASP A 141 5.25 -2.55 10.46
N ILE A 142 3.99 -2.23 10.77
CA ILE A 142 3.49 -0.90 11.06
C ILE A 142 2.37 -0.97 12.09
N THR A 143 2.46 -0.14 13.12
CA THR A 143 1.39 -0.03 14.12
C THR A 143 0.19 0.73 13.58
N VAL A 144 -1.01 0.47 14.15
CA VAL A 144 -2.21 1.26 13.83
C VAL A 144 -1.99 2.76 14.04
N ALA A 145 -1.23 3.15 15.06
CA ALA A 145 -0.92 4.56 15.34
C ALA A 145 -0.03 5.18 14.25
N GLN A 146 1.01 4.48 13.80
CA GLN A 146 1.88 4.92 12.70
C GLN A 146 1.09 5.02 11.39
N ALA A 147 0.32 3.99 11.05
CA ALA A 147 -0.52 3.98 9.86
C ALA A 147 -1.52 5.15 9.85
N LYS A 148 -2.14 5.44 10.99
CA LYS A 148 -3.05 6.60 11.14
C LYS A 148 -2.34 7.93 10.95
N ALA A 149 -1.15 8.11 11.54
CA ALA A 149 -0.37 9.32 11.38
C ALA A 149 0.06 9.53 9.92
N LEU A 150 0.54 8.47 9.27
CA LEU A 150 1.00 8.49 7.89
C LEU A 150 -0.16 8.74 6.91
N ALA A 151 -1.28 8.03 7.05
CA ALA A 151 -2.47 8.25 6.21
C ALA A 151 -3.01 9.67 6.37
N LYS A 152 -3.06 10.21 7.59
CA LYS A 152 -3.45 11.60 7.84
C LYS A 152 -2.48 12.59 7.18
N LYS A 153 -1.17 12.35 7.24
CA LYS A 153 -0.16 13.20 6.60
C LYS A 153 -0.28 13.19 5.08
N ALA A 154 -0.50 12.01 4.50
CA ALA A 154 -0.56 11.82 3.05
C ALA A 154 -1.86 12.33 2.43
N PHE A 155 -3.01 12.04 3.08
CA PHE A 155 -4.34 12.21 2.51
C PHE A 155 -5.28 13.06 3.35
N GLY A 156 -4.94 13.48 4.56
CA GLY A 156 -5.88 14.17 5.47
C GLY A 156 -6.35 15.54 4.98
N GLU A 157 -5.48 16.25 4.24
CA GLU A 157 -5.79 17.56 3.65
C GLU A 157 -6.21 17.45 2.17
N TRP A 158 -6.46 16.24 1.67
CA TRP A 158 -6.85 16.03 0.29
C TRP A 158 -8.29 16.48 0.06
N LYS A 159 -8.48 17.39 -0.91
CA LYS A 159 -9.76 18.01 -1.22
C LYS A 159 -10.40 17.36 -2.44
N GLU A 160 -11.73 17.35 -2.45
CA GLU A 160 -12.50 16.97 -3.63
C GLU A 160 -12.17 17.91 -4.80
N SER A 161 -12.00 17.33 -5.99
CA SER A 161 -11.87 18.08 -7.24
C SER A 161 -12.67 17.37 -8.33
N ARG A 162 -13.31 18.13 -9.20
CA ARG A 162 -13.99 17.61 -10.38
C ARG A 162 -13.63 18.51 -11.54
N VAL A 163 -13.17 17.91 -12.64
CA VAL A 163 -13.13 18.64 -13.90
C VAL A 163 -14.55 18.66 -14.41
N THR A 164 -15.23 19.80 -14.26
CA THR A 164 -16.51 20.03 -14.94
C THR A 164 -16.24 20.07 -16.43
N GLU A 165 -16.70 19.05 -17.17
CA GLU A 165 -16.85 19.12 -18.62
C GLU A 165 -17.87 20.23 -18.97
N LEU A 166 -17.41 21.47 -19.04
CA LEU A 166 -18.19 22.60 -19.56
C LEU A 166 -17.28 23.46 -20.43
N ALA A 167 -17.12 23.06 -21.70
CA ALA A 167 -17.08 23.92 -22.89
C ALA A 167 -16.66 23.07 -24.11
N LYS A 168 -17.62 22.37 -24.72
CA LYS A 168 -17.60 22.15 -26.17
C LYS A 168 -18.79 22.88 -26.76
#